data_AF-A0A6N7PZX3-F1
#
_entry.id   AF-A0A6N7PZX3-F1
#
_cell.length_a   1.000
_cell.length_b   1.000
_cell.length_c   1.000
_cell.angle_alpha   90.00
_cell.angle_beta   90.00
_cell.angle_gamma   90.00
#
_symmetry.space_group_name_H-M   'P 1'
#
loop_
_entity.id
_entity.type
_entity.pdbx_description
1 polymer ?
#
loop_
_entity_poly.entity_id
_entity_poly.type
_entity_poly.pdbx_seq_one_letter_code
_entity_poly.pdbx_strand_id
1 'polypeptide(L)'
;MRTISSVLCCGLVPLLWLGAVAGCGADGSERTAALALALEWTAGEKLVPPEGTKEAEFGAAAAIDGDTAIVGAHSDDQVEVNAGSAQVFVRKDGVWIPEQKLVASDAAATDGFGYSVAISGDVAIIGAPNKTGQAEYAGAAYVFVRKDGVWTEQQKLESPKPELVGSFGTSVALVGGVALVGASREDGAGVDSGAAHVFVRDASGQLWGLQKTLVPASGDGSHFGSSVALSAEDAIIGAPREMSDAGISVGAAYVFSRAEGAWPLEQRLAAEDAGEQDRFGASVAIAGDTALVGASGHDDGAEDAGAAYVWSRAETTWAMQQKLLAAEPEKYGSFGMATALAGELALVGTYLSGPDVSGAGTAYLFVRESEGYVVGQRLLASDGADADFFGSAVALSVDMALVGAPGDDNDKGENAGSVYTFGALVAAGTGGAGGLDGAGGGPAGAGANPATIGDEGVQMTGGCACSAAGERDGAEGTFVTVMALGMAFVVGRRRLNAKDRRGPSSDRAARPG
;
A
#
# COMPACT_ATOMS: atom_id res chain seq x y z
N MET A 1 -34.27 37.95 48.69
CA MET A 1 -34.19 37.89 47.21
C MET A 1 -32.85 37.31 46.84
N ARG A 2 -32.82 36.08 46.33
CA ARG A 2 -31.65 35.45 45.72
C ARG A 2 -31.84 35.53 44.22
N THR A 3 -30.87 36.08 43.50
CA THR A 3 -30.82 36.02 42.04
C THR A 3 -29.44 35.54 41.61
N ILE A 4 -29.51 34.58 40.70
CA ILE A 4 -28.47 33.74 40.13
C ILE A 4 -27.71 34.57 39.07
N SER A 5 -26.37 34.48 39.06
CA SER A 5 -25.54 34.89 37.91
C SER A 5 -24.86 33.64 37.33
N SER A 6 -25.20 33.33 36.09
CA SER A 6 -24.59 32.28 35.28
C SER A 6 -23.54 32.90 34.34
N VAL A 7 -22.41 32.22 34.24
CA VAL A 7 -21.28 32.51 33.34
C VAL A 7 -21.60 32.00 31.93
N LEU A 8 -21.31 32.79 30.89
CA LEU A 8 -21.15 32.31 29.52
C LEU A 8 -19.86 32.89 28.93
N CYS A 9 -18.95 32.00 28.52
CA CYS A 9 -17.67 32.30 27.88
C CYS A 9 -17.85 32.16 26.35
N CYS A 10 -17.52 33.20 25.58
CA CYS A 10 -17.51 33.16 24.11
C CYS A 10 -16.19 32.59 23.60
N GLY A 11 -16.24 31.46 22.89
CA GLY A 11 -15.21 31.03 21.95
C GLY A 11 -15.60 31.44 20.53
N LEU A 12 -14.72 32.17 19.84
CA LEU A 12 -14.83 32.55 18.43
C LEU A 12 -14.19 31.46 17.56
N VAL A 13 -14.96 30.92 16.61
CA VAL A 13 -14.46 30.13 15.47
C VAL A 13 -14.44 31.06 14.25
N PRO A 14 -13.37 31.14 13.45
CA PRO A 14 -13.39 31.92 12.22
C PRO A 14 -14.09 31.14 11.11
N LEU A 15 -15.15 31.72 10.52
CA LEU A 15 -15.73 31.26 9.26
C LEU A 15 -14.77 31.61 8.11
N LEU A 16 -14.26 30.60 7.41
CA LEU A 16 -13.67 30.75 6.08
C LEU A 16 -14.78 30.59 5.03
N TRP A 17 -15.03 31.65 4.28
CA TRP A 17 -15.83 31.62 3.06
C TRP A 17 -14.93 31.14 1.90
N LEU A 18 -15.24 29.99 1.31
CA LEU A 18 -14.62 29.51 0.07
C LEU A 18 -15.61 29.67 -1.08
N GLY A 19 -15.31 30.60 -1.98
CA GLY A 19 -16.00 30.71 -3.27
C GLY A 19 -15.35 29.78 -4.29
N ALA A 20 -16.14 28.95 -4.96
CA ALA A 20 -15.70 28.18 -6.12
C ALA A 20 -15.44 29.13 -7.30
N VAL A 21 -14.27 29.02 -7.94
CA VAL A 21 -13.97 29.70 -9.21
C VAL A 21 -14.11 28.67 -10.32
N ALA A 22 -15.16 28.78 -11.13
CA ALA A 22 -15.29 28.02 -12.36
C ALA A 22 -14.36 28.62 -13.42
N GLY A 23 -13.43 27.82 -13.95
CA GLY A 23 -12.57 28.17 -15.09
C GLY A 23 -12.96 27.36 -16.31
N CYS A 24 -13.03 27.99 -17.48
CA CYS A 24 -13.34 27.34 -18.76
C CYS A 24 -12.03 26.87 -19.42
N GLY A 25 -11.97 25.60 -19.86
CA GLY A 25 -10.85 25.07 -20.65
C GLY A 25 -10.84 25.64 -22.07
N ALA A 26 -9.69 25.64 -22.74
CA ALA A 26 -9.52 26.14 -24.12
C ALA A 26 -10.32 25.35 -25.17
N ASP A 27 -10.92 24.23 -24.78
CA ASP A 27 -11.78 23.33 -25.58
C ASP A 27 -13.27 23.46 -25.25
N GLY A 28 -13.67 24.39 -24.36
CA GLY A 28 -15.05 24.56 -23.94
C GLY A 28 -15.55 23.45 -22.99
N SER A 29 -14.67 22.62 -22.45
CA SER A 29 -15.03 21.67 -21.38
C SER A 29 -15.18 22.38 -20.03
N GLU A 30 -16.25 22.06 -19.30
CA GLU A 30 -16.34 22.39 -17.87
C GLU A 30 -15.31 21.54 -17.12
N ARG A 31 -14.21 22.17 -16.70
CA ARG A 31 -13.30 21.55 -15.73
C ARG A 31 -13.80 21.89 -14.34
N THR A 32 -14.57 20.99 -13.74
CA THR A 32 -14.66 20.95 -12.29
C THR A 32 -13.28 20.56 -11.78
N ALA A 33 -12.51 21.52 -11.26
CA ALA A 33 -11.48 21.20 -10.31
C ALA A 33 -12.20 20.56 -9.11
N ALA A 34 -12.22 19.23 -9.06
CA ALA A 34 -12.53 18.55 -7.83
C ALA A 34 -11.49 19.06 -6.83
N LEU A 35 -11.90 19.91 -5.89
CA LEU A 35 -11.13 20.05 -4.68
C LEU A 35 -10.95 18.63 -4.17
N ALA A 36 -9.70 18.18 -4.04
CA ALA A 36 -9.37 17.00 -3.27
C ALA A 36 -10.05 17.18 -1.91
N LEU A 37 -11.20 16.53 -1.72
CA LEU A 37 -11.69 16.25 -0.40
C LEU A 37 -10.53 15.54 0.26
N ALA A 38 -9.96 16.11 1.32
CA ALA A 38 -8.97 15.44 2.12
C ALA A 38 -9.60 14.10 2.52
N LEU A 39 -9.11 13.02 1.90
CA LEU A 39 -9.51 11.67 2.22
C LEU A 39 -8.94 11.43 3.61
N GLU A 40 -9.73 11.70 4.65
CA GLU A 40 -9.30 11.44 6.02
C GLU A 40 -9.42 9.94 6.28
N TRP A 41 -8.33 9.33 6.73
CA TRP A 41 -8.31 7.92 7.08
C TRP A 41 -8.51 7.77 8.58
N THR A 42 -9.56 7.05 8.96
CA THR A 42 -9.85 6.81 10.37
C THR A 42 -9.36 5.43 10.77
N ALA A 43 -8.68 5.36 11.92
CA ALA A 43 -8.39 4.09 12.57
C ALA A 43 -9.70 3.32 12.81
N GLY A 44 -9.70 2.06 12.41
CA GLY A 44 -10.78 1.12 12.60
C GLY A 44 -10.46 0.12 13.71
N GLU A 45 -10.78 -1.15 13.44
CA GLU A 45 -10.64 -2.25 14.39
C GLU A 45 -9.20 -2.78 14.45
N LYS A 46 -8.81 -3.25 15.64
CA LYS A 46 -7.68 -4.15 15.88
C LYS A 46 -8.18 -5.59 15.73
N LEU A 47 -7.64 -6.31 14.76
CA LEU A 47 -8.00 -7.69 14.43
C LEU A 47 -7.04 -8.65 15.12
N VAL A 48 -7.61 -9.63 15.82
CA VAL A 48 -6.90 -10.76 16.42
C VAL A 48 -7.61 -12.06 16.07
N PRO A 49 -6.89 -13.17 15.83
CA PRO A 49 -7.50 -14.45 15.50
C PRO A 49 -8.18 -15.07 16.74
N PRO A 50 -9.38 -15.69 16.62
CA PRO A 50 -10.05 -16.31 17.77
C PRO A 50 -9.22 -17.41 18.45
N GLU A 51 -8.49 -18.18 17.64
CA GLU A 51 -7.65 -19.32 18.04
C GLU A 51 -6.14 -18.99 17.90
N GLY A 52 -5.76 -17.76 18.25
CA GLY A 52 -4.36 -17.33 18.27
C GLY A 52 -3.58 -17.88 19.46
N THR A 53 -2.26 -17.93 19.31
CA THR A 53 -1.29 -18.26 20.37
C THR A 53 -0.29 -17.14 20.56
N LYS A 54 0.38 -17.12 21.72
CA LYS A 54 1.62 -16.39 21.90
C LYS A 54 2.63 -16.77 20.81
N GLU A 55 3.50 -15.83 20.47
CA GLU A 55 4.62 -16.00 19.52
C GLU A 55 4.18 -16.45 18.11
N ALA A 56 2.89 -16.32 17.77
CA ALA A 56 2.37 -16.70 16.46
C ALA A 56 2.73 -15.70 15.35
N GLU A 57 3.14 -14.49 15.72
CA GLU A 57 3.46 -13.39 14.81
C GLU A 57 2.32 -13.07 13.83
N PHE A 58 1.08 -13.11 14.30
CA PHE A 58 -0.09 -12.78 13.50
C PHE A 58 0.01 -11.33 12.97
N GLY A 59 -0.18 -11.15 11.67
CA GLY A 59 0.03 -9.85 11.02
C GLY A 59 1.39 -9.67 10.37
N ALA A 60 2.26 -10.69 10.40
CA ALA A 60 3.50 -10.71 9.63
C ALA A 60 3.27 -10.66 8.10
N ALA A 61 2.09 -11.07 7.63
CA ALA A 61 1.63 -10.92 6.25
C ALA A 61 0.13 -10.60 6.22
N ALA A 62 -0.29 -9.75 5.31
CA ALA A 62 -1.70 -9.41 5.11
C ALA A 62 -2.01 -9.18 3.63
N ALA A 63 -3.20 -9.56 3.21
CA ALA A 63 -3.75 -9.24 1.90
C ALA A 63 -5.24 -8.90 2.02
N ILE A 64 -5.73 -7.99 1.17
CA ILE A 64 -7.12 -7.54 1.15
C ILE A 64 -7.63 -7.51 -0.29
N ASP A 65 -8.86 -7.98 -0.50
CA ASP A 65 -9.62 -7.76 -1.73
C ASP A 65 -11.10 -7.56 -1.37
N GLY A 66 -11.62 -6.37 -1.70
CA GLY A 66 -12.93 -5.91 -1.25
C GLY A 66 -13.11 -6.06 0.27
N ASP A 67 -14.17 -6.74 0.67
CA ASP A 67 -14.52 -7.00 2.07
C ASP A 67 -13.86 -8.26 2.65
N THR A 68 -12.85 -8.84 2.00
CA THR A 68 -12.15 -10.05 2.50
C THR A 68 -10.69 -9.74 2.77
N ALA A 69 -10.23 -10.07 3.98
CA ALA A 69 -8.84 -9.97 4.38
C ALA A 69 -8.33 -11.35 4.79
N ILE A 70 -7.08 -11.64 4.44
CA ILE A 70 -6.36 -12.83 4.91
C ILE A 70 -5.07 -12.37 5.56
N VAL A 71 -4.83 -12.87 6.77
CA VAL A 71 -3.68 -12.48 7.59
C VAL A 71 -2.91 -13.73 8.02
N GLY A 72 -1.60 -13.73 7.79
CA GLY A 72 -0.70 -14.82 8.16
C GLY A 72 -0.21 -14.75 9.60
N ALA A 73 0.02 -15.92 10.18
CA ALA A 73 0.69 -16.16 11.46
C ALA A 73 1.65 -17.34 11.28
N HIS A 74 2.83 -17.06 10.73
CA HIS A 74 3.74 -18.11 10.25
C HIS A 74 4.41 -18.92 11.37
N SER A 75 4.36 -18.41 12.60
CA SER A 75 4.90 -19.07 13.81
C SER A 75 3.78 -19.66 14.67
N ASP A 76 2.56 -19.80 14.15
CA ASP A 76 1.46 -20.44 14.88
C ASP A 76 1.74 -21.94 15.15
N ASP A 77 1.64 -22.31 16.43
CA ASP A 77 1.95 -23.62 17.00
C ASP A 77 0.71 -24.53 17.18
N GLN A 78 -0.48 -24.10 16.78
CA GLN A 78 -1.74 -24.82 17.08
C GLN A 78 -1.87 -26.19 16.39
N VAL A 79 -1.26 -26.37 15.22
CA VAL A 79 -1.28 -27.65 14.49
C VAL A 79 -0.05 -28.48 14.83
N GLU A 80 1.13 -27.90 14.60
CA GLU A 80 2.46 -28.43 14.93
C GLU A 80 3.36 -27.23 15.23
N VAL A 81 4.51 -27.46 15.87
CA VAL A 81 5.45 -26.39 16.26
C VAL A 81 5.88 -25.56 15.04
N ASN A 82 5.53 -24.29 14.98
CA ASN A 82 5.79 -23.30 13.94
C ASN A 82 5.35 -23.80 12.55
N ALA A 83 4.29 -24.59 12.49
CA ALA A 83 3.70 -24.99 11.21
C ALA A 83 3.04 -23.80 10.51
N GLY A 84 2.52 -22.84 11.30
CA GLY A 84 1.92 -21.62 10.83
C GLY A 84 0.45 -21.77 10.41
N SER A 85 -0.24 -20.64 10.28
CA SER A 85 -1.63 -20.55 9.85
C SER A 85 -1.91 -19.23 9.12
N ALA A 86 -3.12 -19.11 8.55
CA ALA A 86 -3.65 -17.83 8.09
C ALA A 86 -5.13 -17.70 8.49
N GLN A 87 -5.54 -16.54 8.99
CA GLN A 87 -6.93 -16.26 9.36
C GLN A 87 -7.62 -15.40 8.31
N VAL A 88 -8.80 -15.83 7.89
CA VAL A 88 -9.71 -15.06 7.03
C VAL A 88 -10.62 -14.20 7.90
N PHE A 89 -10.73 -12.93 7.55
CA PHE A 89 -11.72 -11.99 8.06
C PHE A 89 -12.61 -11.50 6.92
N VAL A 90 -13.89 -11.33 7.21
CA VAL A 90 -14.85 -10.75 6.26
C VAL A 90 -15.53 -9.55 6.90
N ARG A 91 -15.54 -8.43 6.18
CA ARG A 91 -16.21 -7.21 6.60
C ARG A 91 -17.70 -7.29 6.26
N LYS A 92 -18.56 -7.12 7.26
CA LYS A 92 -20.02 -7.09 7.11
C LYS A 92 -20.56 -5.90 7.89
N ASP A 93 -21.31 -5.03 7.20
CA ASP A 93 -21.87 -3.80 7.77
C ASP A 93 -20.82 -2.92 8.48
N GLY A 94 -19.62 -2.86 7.90
CA GLY A 94 -18.50 -2.06 8.41
C GLY A 94 -17.63 -2.75 9.47
N VAL A 95 -18.05 -3.91 9.99
CA VAL A 95 -17.38 -4.67 11.06
C VAL A 95 -16.62 -5.86 10.49
N TRP A 96 -15.37 -6.09 10.90
CA TRP A 96 -14.62 -7.28 10.50
C TRP A 96 -14.94 -8.46 11.41
N ILE A 97 -15.26 -9.60 10.79
CA ILE A 97 -15.63 -10.82 11.49
C ILE A 97 -14.65 -11.92 11.08
N PRO A 98 -13.99 -12.61 12.03
CA PRO A 98 -13.18 -13.78 11.70
C PRO A 98 -14.08 -14.91 11.17
N GLU A 99 -13.76 -15.44 10.00
CA GLU A 99 -14.58 -16.45 9.33
C GLU A 99 -13.95 -17.85 9.37
N GLN A 100 -12.68 -17.99 8.97
CA GLN A 100 -12.04 -19.29 8.88
C GLN A 100 -10.53 -19.23 9.10
N LYS A 101 -9.99 -20.17 9.87
CA LYS A 101 -8.55 -20.45 9.96
C LYS A 101 -8.14 -21.44 8.86
N LEU A 102 -7.10 -21.09 8.11
CA LEU A 102 -6.50 -21.86 7.03
C LEU A 102 -5.18 -22.45 7.50
N VAL A 103 -4.98 -23.72 7.22
CA VAL A 103 -3.76 -24.48 7.53
C VAL A 103 -3.46 -25.39 6.34
N ALA A 104 -2.18 -25.66 6.08
CA ALA A 104 -1.79 -26.63 5.05
C ALA A 104 -2.32 -28.03 5.39
N SER A 105 -2.83 -28.76 4.39
CA SER A 105 -3.33 -30.13 4.53
C SER A 105 -2.24 -31.13 4.93
N ASP A 106 -0.97 -30.81 4.63
CA ASP A 106 0.23 -31.56 4.97
C ASP A 106 1.13 -30.80 5.96
N ALA A 107 0.55 -29.92 6.79
CA ALA A 107 1.27 -29.13 7.78
C ALA A 107 2.21 -29.99 8.66
N ALA A 108 3.44 -29.52 8.78
CA ALA A 108 4.48 -30.11 9.62
C ALA A 108 5.22 -29.01 10.39
N ALA A 109 5.95 -29.41 11.42
CA ALA A 109 6.69 -28.48 12.24
C ALA A 109 7.65 -27.63 11.39
N THR A 110 7.72 -26.33 11.69
CA THR A 110 8.59 -25.32 11.08
C THR A 110 8.32 -25.01 9.60
N ASP A 111 7.22 -25.50 9.01
CA ASP A 111 6.87 -25.22 7.62
C ASP A 111 6.66 -23.73 7.32
N GLY A 112 6.23 -22.95 8.32
CA GLY A 112 6.06 -21.51 8.21
C GLY A 112 4.88 -21.09 7.31
N PHE A 113 3.81 -21.86 7.26
CA PHE A 113 2.62 -21.51 6.48
C PHE A 113 2.02 -20.18 6.93
N GLY A 114 1.69 -19.30 6.00
CA GLY A 114 1.24 -17.93 6.32
C GLY A 114 2.35 -16.89 6.31
N TYR A 115 3.58 -17.27 5.92
CA TYR A 115 4.69 -16.34 5.77
C TYR A 115 4.42 -15.25 4.71
N SER A 116 3.72 -15.62 3.64
CA SER A 116 3.26 -14.70 2.60
C SER A 116 1.83 -15.05 2.20
N VAL A 117 1.03 -14.04 1.85
CA VAL A 117 -0.39 -14.19 1.56
C VAL A 117 -0.78 -13.27 0.41
N ALA A 118 -1.57 -13.78 -0.54
CA ALA A 118 -2.21 -13.00 -1.59
C ALA A 118 -3.66 -13.48 -1.81
N ILE A 119 -4.56 -12.57 -2.18
CA ILE A 119 -5.97 -12.86 -2.46
C ILE A 119 -6.42 -12.13 -3.74
N SER A 120 -7.25 -12.80 -4.54
CA SER A 120 -7.97 -12.21 -5.67
C SER A 120 -9.33 -12.92 -5.80
N GLY A 121 -10.39 -12.21 -5.46
CA GLY A 121 -11.76 -12.69 -5.36
C GLY A 121 -11.87 -13.87 -4.40
N ASP A 122 -12.26 -15.02 -4.96
CA ASP A 122 -12.47 -16.27 -4.22
C ASP A 122 -11.24 -17.19 -4.27
N VAL A 123 -10.06 -16.67 -4.58
CA VAL A 123 -8.81 -17.44 -4.61
C VAL A 123 -7.77 -16.77 -3.72
N ALA A 124 -7.07 -17.57 -2.94
CA ALA A 124 -5.95 -17.14 -2.12
C ALA A 124 -4.74 -18.04 -2.35
N ILE A 125 -3.55 -17.48 -2.20
CA ILE A 125 -2.28 -18.21 -2.20
C ILE A 125 -1.52 -17.87 -0.93
N ILE A 126 -1.05 -18.91 -0.26
CA ILE A 126 -0.35 -18.78 1.02
C ILE A 126 0.98 -19.52 0.94
N GLY A 127 2.08 -18.82 1.24
CA GLY A 127 3.43 -19.36 1.22
C GLY A 127 3.82 -20.08 2.52
N ALA A 128 4.66 -21.10 2.37
CA ALA A 128 5.32 -21.86 3.44
C ALA A 128 6.79 -22.11 3.02
N PRO A 129 7.66 -21.10 3.09
CA PRO A 129 9.01 -21.15 2.50
C PRO A 129 9.92 -22.20 3.12
N ASN A 130 9.62 -22.65 4.34
CA ASN A 130 10.41 -23.64 5.06
C ASN A 130 9.87 -25.07 4.87
N LYS A 131 8.80 -25.25 4.07
CA LYS A 131 8.22 -26.57 3.81
C LYS A 131 9.28 -27.54 3.28
N THR A 132 9.45 -28.64 3.99
CA THR A 132 10.26 -29.76 3.51
C THR A 132 9.42 -30.65 2.59
N GLY A 133 9.95 -30.90 1.39
CA GLY A 133 9.33 -31.74 0.37
C GLY A 133 10.35 -32.69 -0.24
N GLN A 134 10.55 -32.62 -1.55
CA GLN A 134 11.58 -33.41 -2.25
C GLN A 134 13.01 -32.98 -1.88
N ALA A 135 13.18 -31.75 -1.39
CA ALA A 135 14.40 -31.24 -0.76
C ALA A 135 14.04 -30.53 0.55
N GLU A 136 15.00 -30.49 1.48
CA GLU A 136 14.84 -29.89 2.81
C GLU A 136 14.71 -28.37 2.66
N TYR A 137 13.69 -27.77 3.30
CA TYR A 137 13.38 -26.34 3.19
C TYR A 137 13.25 -25.82 1.74
N ALA A 138 12.82 -26.67 0.80
CA ALA A 138 12.58 -26.25 -0.59
C ALA A 138 11.45 -25.22 -0.67
N GLY A 139 10.50 -25.29 0.25
CA GLY A 139 9.33 -24.42 0.32
C GLY A 139 8.15 -24.91 -0.52
N ALA A 140 6.99 -24.34 -0.24
CA ALA A 140 5.74 -24.59 -0.96
C ALA A 140 4.83 -23.35 -0.92
N ALA A 141 3.84 -23.31 -1.81
CA ALA A 141 2.72 -22.38 -1.73
C ALA A 141 1.40 -23.13 -1.92
N TYR A 142 0.34 -22.72 -1.22
CA TYR A 142 -0.92 -23.43 -1.18
C TYR A 142 -2.03 -22.55 -1.72
N VAL A 143 -2.77 -23.05 -2.69
CA VAL A 143 -3.93 -22.38 -3.27
C VAL A 143 -5.17 -22.78 -2.49
N PHE A 144 -5.89 -21.79 -1.97
CA PHE A 144 -7.21 -21.97 -1.39
C PHE A 144 -8.27 -21.33 -2.30
N VAL A 145 -9.44 -21.96 -2.35
CA VAL A 145 -10.60 -21.45 -3.09
C VAL A 145 -11.80 -21.33 -2.17
N ARG A 146 -12.48 -20.19 -2.21
CA ARG A 146 -13.74 -19.95 -1.52
C ARG A 146 -14.90 -20.43 -2.39
N LYS A 147 -15.76 -21.27 -1.82
CA LYS A 147 -17.03 -21.65 -2.42
C LYS A 147 -18.10 -21.73 -1.35
N ASP A 148 -19.23 -21.08 -1.59
CA ASP A 148 -20.37 -21.04 -0.66
C ASP A 148 -19.96 -20.59 0.77
N GLY A 149 -19.01 -19.65 0.85
CA GLY A 149 -18.48 -19.12 2.12
C GLY A 149 -17.44 -20.01 2.81
N VAL A 150 -16.97 -21.08 2.16
CA VAL A 150 -15.97 -21.99 2.74
C VAL A 150 -14.71 -21.98 1.90
N TRP A 151 -13.56 -21.74 2.53
CA TRP A 151 -12.25 -21.88 1.90
C TRP A 151 -11.77 -23.32 2.00
N THR A 152 -11.33 -23.88 0.87
CA THR A 152 -10.75 -25.22 0.80
C THR A 152 -9.43 -25.18 0.06
N GLU A 153 -8.42 -25.89 0.55
CA GLU A 153 -7.17 -26.08 -0.18
C GLU A 153 -7.48 -26.80 -1.50
N GLN A 154 -7.18 -26.14 -2.62
CA GLN A 154 -7.38 -26.67 -3.97
C GLN A 154 -6.12 -27.40 -4.47
N GLN A 155 -4.94 -26.84 -4.18
CA GLN A 155 -3.68 -27.37 -4.71
C GLN A 155 -2.48 -26.86 -3.92
N LYS A 156 -1.49 -27.74 -3.70
CA LYS A 156 -0.13 -27.38 -3.31
C LYS A 156 0.73 -27.15 -4.55
N LEU A 157 1.42 -26.02 -4.59
CA LEU A 157 2.40 -25.63 -5.60
C LEU A 157 3.81 -25.83 -5.03
N GLU A 158 4.67 -26.44 -5.84
CA GLU A 158 6.06 -26.69 -5.50
C GLU A 158 6.94 -26.26 -6.68
N SER A 159 8.20 -25.96 -6.39
CA SER A 159 9.18 -25.67 -7.44
C SER A 159 9.35 -26.87 -8.40
N PRO A 160 9.50 -26.63 -9.72
CA PRO A 160 9.85 -27.70 -10.66
C PRO A 160 11.29 -28.23 -10.46
N LYS A 161 12.13 -27.51 -9.71
CA LYS A 161 13.51 -27.86 -9.39
C LYS A 161 13.74 -27.62 -7.89
N PRO A 162 13.13 -28.42 -7.01
CA PRO A 162 13.24 -28.21 -5.57
C PRO A 162 14.68 -28.39 -5.12
N GLU A 163 15.18 -27.43 -4.36
CA GLU A 163 16.56 -27.36 -3.87
C GLU A 163 16.60 -27.20 -2.36
N LEU A 164 17.73 -27.56 -1.77
CA LEU A 164 17.97 -27.36 -0.34
C LEU A 164 17.87 -25.86 -0.03
N VAL A 165 16.95 -25.48 0.84
CA VAL A 165 16.73 -24.07 1.24
C VAL A 165 16.29 -23.18 0.07
N GLY A 166 15.66 -23.73 -0.99
CA GLY A 166 15.17 -22.95 -2.14
C GLY A 166 14.17 -21.84 -1.79
N SER A 167 13.48 -21.97 -0.65
CA SER A 167 12.58 -20.95 -0.09
C SER A 167 11.40 -20.57 -0.99
N PHE A 168 10.89 -21.52 -1.78
CA PHE A 168 9.69 -21.34 -2.61
C PHE A 168 8.48 -20.98 -1.74
N GLY A 169 7.77 -19.90 -2.08
CA GLY A 169 6.69 -19.36 -1.26
C GLY A 169 7.13 -18.27 -0.28
N THR A 170 8.39 -17.80 -0.36
CA THR A 170 8.85 -16.62 0.39
C THR A 170 7.99 -15.38 0.10
N SER A 171 7.55 -15.24 -1.15
CA SER A 171 6.66 -14.17 -1.57
C SER A 171 5.64 -14.72 -2.57
N VAL A 172 4.42 -14.20 -2.52
CA VAL A 172 3.31 -14.61 -3.41
C VAL A 172 2.53 -13.41 -3.87
N ALA A 173 2.10 -13.43 -5.14
CA ALA A 173 1.17 -12.46 -5.71
C ALA A 173 0.15 -13.18 -6.59
N LEU A 174 -1.06 -12.63 -6.67
CA LEU A 174 -2.19 -13.24 -7.37
C LEU A 174 -3.03 -12.16 -8.04
N VAL A 175 -3.35 -12.35 -9.32
CA VAL A 175 -4.32 -11.52 -10.05
C VAL A 175 -5.14 -12.40 -10.99
N GLY A 176 -6.43 -12.51 -10.71
CA GLY A 176 -7.33 -13.38 -11.46
C GLY A 176 -6.82 -14.83 -11.52
N GLY A 177 -6.48 -15.29 -12.73
CA GLY A 177 -5.98 -16.65 -12.98
C GLY A 177 -4.45 -16.78 -13.04
N VAL A 178 -3.68 -15.80 -12.56
CA VAL A 178 -2.22 -15.81 -12.58
C VAL A 178 -1.66 -15.64 -11.18
N ALA A 179 -0.74 -16.53 -10.84
CA ALA A 179 0.00 -16.51 -9.60
C ALA A 179 1.49 -16.37 -9.88
N LEU A 180 2.19 -15.62 -9.04
CA LEU A 180 3.64 -15.49 -9.06
C LEU A 180 4.15 -15.87 -7.67
N VAL A 181 5.07 -16.84 -7.63
CA VAL A 181 5.63 -17.36 -6.38
C VAL A 181 7.14 -17.20 -6.41
N GLY A 182 7.70 -16.48 -5.45
CA GLY A 182 9.13 -16.29 -5.29
C GLY A 182 9.81 -17.49 -4.60
N ALA A 183 10.99 -17.84 -5.08
CA ALA A 183 11.90 -18.84 -4.52
C ALA A 183 13.29 -18.22 -4.41
N SER A 184 13.46 -17.34 -3.41
CA SER A 184 14.55 -16.35 -3.37
C SER A 184 15.94 -16.93 -3.14
N ARG A 185 16.05 -18.24 -2.94
CA ARG A 185 17.32 -18.92 -2.68
C ARG A 185 17.54 -20.11 -3.62
N GLU A 186 16.69 -20.28 -4.64
CA GLU A 186 16.98 -21.25 -5.69
C GLU A 186 18.16 -20.79 -6.54
N ASP A 187 18.90 -21.77 -7.06
CA ASP A 187 19.98 -21.60 -8.01
C ASP A 187 19.40 -21.35 -9.41
N GLY A 188 18.81 -20.17 -9.60
CA GLY A 188 18.20 -19.70 -10.84
C GLY A 188 19.24 -19.47 -11.94
N ALA A 189 19.89 -18.31 -11.93
CA ALA A 189 20.98 -17.95 -12.85
C ALA A 189 22.38 -18.33 -12.30
N GLY A 190 22.49 -18.48 -10.98
CA GLY A 190 23.67 -18.90 -10.22
C GLY A 190 23.32 -19.17 -8.76
N VAL A 191 24.33 -19.42 -7.92
CA VAL A 191 24.12 -19.85 -6.52
C VAL A 191 23.37 -18.79 -5.72
N ASP A 192 22.27 -19.16 -5.08
CA ASP A 192 21.39 -18.27 -4.30
C ASP A 192 20.92 -17.02 -5.09
N SER A 193 20.97 -17.06 -6.43
CA SER A 193 20.52 -15.93 -7.27
C SER A 193 19.00 -15.74 -7.20
N GLY A 194 18.26 -16.79 -6.85
CA GLY A 194 16.81 -16.78 -6.72
C GLY A 194 16.06 -16.98 -8.04
N ALA A 195 14.78 -17.31 -7.92
CA ALA A 195 13.85 -17.48 -9.02
C ALA A 195 12.44 -16.98 -8.64
N ALA A 196 11.58 -16.79 -9.64
CA ALA A 196 10.16 -16.62 -9.45
C ALA A 196 9.37 -17.44 -10.48
N HIS A 197 8.29 -18.06 -10.05
CA HIS A 197 7.54 -19.02 -10.86
C HIS A 197 6.13 -18.50 -11.14
N VAL A 198 5.80 -18.39 -12.41
CA VAL A 198 4.47 -18.02 -12.88
C VAL A 198 3.64 -19.28 -13.03
N PHE A 199 2.54 -19.35 -12.28
CA PHE A 199 1.51 -20.37 -12.43
C PHE A 199 0.25 -19.76 -13.03
N VAL A 200 -0.40 -20.50 -13.93
CA VAL A 200 -1.65 -20.09 -14.56
C VAL A 200 -2.73 -21.12 -14.28
N ARG A 201 -3.89 -20.64 -13.88
CA ARG A 201 -5.09 -21.44 -13.69
C ARG A 201 -5.62 -21.90 -15.04
N ASP A 202 -5.91 -23.19 -15.15
CA ASP A 202 -6.45 -23.78 -16.35
C ASP A 202 -7.87 -23.26 -16.66
N ALA A 203 -8.34 -23.53 -17.89
CA ALA A 203 -9.66 -23.08 -18.33
C ALA A 203 -10.82 -23.68 -17.52
N SER A 204 -10.58 -24.79 -16.80
CA SER A 204 -11.58 -25.40 -15.91
C SER A 204 -11.67 -24.69 -14.56
N GLY A 205 -10.68 -23.85 -14.22
CA GLY A 205 -10.56 -23.22 -12.92
C GLY A 205 -10.23 -24.21 -11.80
N GLN A 206 -9.70 -25.40 -12.13
CA GLN A 206 -9.43 -26.44 -11.12
C GLN A 206 -7.94 -26.61 -10.84
N LEU A 207 -7.08 -26.40 -11.83
CA LEU A 207 -5.66 -26.71 -11.72
C LEU A 207 -4.81 -25.49 -12.06
N TRP A 208 -3.70 -25.36 -11.33
CA TRP A 208 -2.65 -24.40 -11.58
C TRP A 208 -1.45 -25.13 -12.19
N GLY A 209 -1.07 -24.69 -13.39
CA GLY A 209 0.09 -25.21 -14.10
C GLY A 209 1.22 -24.19 -14.15
N LEU A 210 2.47 -24.64 -13.99
CA LEU A 210 3.63 -23.81 -14.22
C LEU A 210 3.65 -23.35 -15.68
N GLN A 211 3.66 -22.05 -15.90
CA GLN A 211 3.81 -21.44 -17.22
C GLN A 211 5.26 -21.04 -17.48
N LYS A 212 5.92 -20.43 -16.49
CA LYS A 212 7.25 -19.86 -16.66
C LYS A 212 8.04 -19.82 -15.36
N THR A 213 9.35 -20.06 -15.45
CA THR A 213 10.31 -19.66 -14.42
C THR A 213 11.05 -18.42 -14.91
N LEU A 214 11.07 -17.39 -14.07
CA LEU A 214 11.77 -16.12 -14.26
C LEU A 214 13.01 -16.14 -13.35
N VAL A 215 14.13 -15.66 -13.88
CA VAL A 215 15.42 -15.61 -13.21
C VAL A 215 16.06 -14.23 -13.43
N PRO A 216 16.92 -13.76 -12.53
CA PRO A 216 17.64 -12.50 -12.73
C PRO A 216 18.59 -12.61 -13.93
N ALA A 217 19.02 -11.46 -14.45
CA ALA A 217 19.99 -11.43 -15.54
C ALA A 217 21.40 -11.85 -15.06
N SER A 218 21.69 -11.61 -13.79
CA SER A 218 22.97 -11.89 -13.14
C SER A 218 22.88 -13.15 -12.25
N GLY A 219 23.99 -13.87 -12.11
CA GLY A 219 24.05 -15.14 -11.34
C GLY A 219 24.63 -14.99 -9.94
N ASP A 220 24.93 -13.76 -9.54
CA ASP A 220 25.26 -13.36 -8.18
C ASP A 220 24.07 -13.59 -7.26
N GLY A 221 24.34 -13.90 -5.99
CA GLY A 221 23.34 -14.25 -4.97
C GLY A 221 22.42 -13.07 -4.60
N SER A 222 21.64 -12.63 -5.58
CA SER A 222 20.82 -11.42 -5.59
C SER A 222 19.50 -11.60 -4.87
N HIS A 223 19.15 -12.85 -4.56
CA HIS A 223 17.89 -13.25 -3.95
C HIS A 223 16.66 -12.77 -4.74
N PHE A 224 16.71 -12.87 -6.06
CA PHE A 224 15.58 -12.59 -6.93
C PHE A 224 14.34 -13.41 -6.51
N GLY A 225 13.19 -12.76 -6.35
CA GLY A 225 11.98 -13.39 -5.83
C GLY A 225 11.81 -13.24 -4.32
N SER A 226 12.66 -12.46 -3.63
CA SER A 226 12.40 -12.07 -2.23
C SER A 226 11.11 -11.29 -2.07
N SER A 227 10.73 -10.50 -3.08
CA SER A 227 9.45 -9.80 -3.14
C SER A 227 8.88 -9.90 -4.55
N VAL A 228 7.56 -10.04 -4.67
CA VAL A 228 6.85 -10.14 -5.95
C VAL A 228 5.55 -9.38 -5.89
N ALA A 229 5.17 -8.73 -7.01
CA ALA A 229 3.84 -8.17 -7.19
C ALA A 229 3.37 -8.36 -8.64
N LEU A 230 2.05 -8.41 -8.83
CA LEU A 230 1.40 -8.61 -10.12
C LEU A 230 0.37 -7.51 -10.39
N SER A 231 0.34 -7.05 -11.63
CA SER A 231 -0.78 -6.34 -12.23
C SER A 231 -1.42 -7.23 -13.30
N ALA A 232 -2.50 -6.75 -13.95
CA ALA A 232 -3.11 -7.48 -15.06
C ALA A 232 -2.12 -7.77 -16.21
N GLU A 233 -1.15 -6.87 -16.41
CA GLU A 233 -0.24 -6.84 -17.54
C GLU A 233 1.21 -7.11 -17.17
N ASP A 234 1.60 -6.94 -15.90
CA ASP A 234 3.01 -6.92 -15.51
C ASP A 234 3.29 -7.71 -14.23
N ALA A 235 4.52 -8.17 -14.10
CA ALA A 235 5.10 -8.66 -12.87
C ALA A 235 6.29 -7.79 -12.49
N ILE A 236 6.40 -7.45 -11.21
CA ILE A 236 7.62 -6.86 -10.65
C ILE A 236 8.21 -7.81 -9.60
N ILE A 237 9.53 -8.01 -9.67
CA ILE A 237 10.25 -8.96 -8.81
C ILE A 237 11.48 -8.27 -8.23
N GLY A 238 11.60 -8.29 -6.91
CA GLY A 238 12.74 -7.73 -6.18
C GLY A 238 13.91 -8.71 -6.08
N ALA A 239 15.12 -8.16 -6.15
CA ALA A 239 16.40 -8.84 -5.96
C ALA A 239 17.28 -7.98 -5.02
N PRO A 240 16.96 -7.95 -3.71
CA PRO A 240 17.52 -6.96 -2.76
C PRO A 240 19.02 -7.11 -2.50
N ARG A 241 19.66 -8.18 -2.95
CA ARG A 241 21.10 -8.42 -2.77
C ARG A 241 21.90 -8.33 -4.06
N GLU A 242 21.27 -7.85 -5.12
CA GLU A 242 21.96 -7.71 -6.40
C GLU A 242 23.16 -6.78 -6.30
N MET A 243 24.25 -7.20 -6.94
CA MET A 243 25.48 -6.41 -7.01
C MET A 243 25.35 -5.33 -8.07
N SER A 244 25.78 -4.12 -7.74
CA SER A 244 26.03 -3.08 -8.73
C SER A 244 27.25 -3.42 -9.60
N ASP A 245 27.44 -2.68 -10.69
CA ASP A 245 28.66 -2.76 -11.54
C ASP A 245 29.95 -2.47 -10.75
N ALA A 246 29.85 -1.79 -9.62
CA ALA A 246 30.96 -1.51 -8.71
C ALA A 246 31.27 -2.66 -7.74
N GLY A 247 30.49 -3.76 -7.76
CA GLY A 247 30.69 -4.93 -6.92
C GLY A 247 30.22 -4.79 -5.48
N ILE A 248 29.33 -3.82 -5.21
CA ILE A 248 28.67 -3.66 -3.91
C ILE A 248 27.19 -4.06 -4.03
N SER A 249 26.64 -4.70 -3.00
CA SER A 249 25.25 -5.17 -2.95
C SER A 249 24.31 -3.98 -2.72
N VAL A 250 23.62 -3.52 -3.74
CA VAL A 250 22.68 -2.37 -3.66
C VAL A 250 21.23 -2.78 -3.88
N GLY A 251 21.01 -3.91 -4.56
CA GLY A 251 19.70 -4.42 -4.92
C GLY A 251 19.16 -3.92 -6.27
N ALA A 252 18.15 -4.60 -6.79
CA ALA A 252 17.45 -4.28 -8.03
C ALA A 252 15.98 -4.74 -7.96
N ALA A 253 15.17 -4.24 -8.89
CA ALA A 253 13.86 -4.81 -9.19
C ALA A 253 13.71 -5.02 -10.70
N TYR A 254 12.92 -6.01 -11.11
CA TYR A 254 12.78 -6.42 -12.50
C TYR A 254 11.31 -6.40 -12.90
N VAL A 255 10.99 -5.72 -13.99
CA VAL A 255 9.64 -5.66 -14.56
C VAL A 255 9.55 -6.57 -15.77
N PHE A 256 8.61 -7.50 -15.75
CA PHE A 256 8.30 -8.41 -16.85
C PHE A 256 6.89 -8.14 -17.35
N SER A 257 6.72 -8.05 -18.67
CA SER A 257 5.39 -7.83 -19.28
C SER A 257 4.74 -9.15 -19.67
N ARG A 258 3.43 -9.24 -19.51
CA ARG A 258 2.65 -10.43 -19.82
C ARG A 258 2.31 -10.48 -21.31
N ALA A 259 3.19 -11.07 -22.11
CA ALA A 259 3.00 -11.24 -23.55
C ALA A 259 2.76 -12.72 -23.92
N GLU A 260 1.50 -13.13 -24.13
CA GLU A 260 1.11 -14.48 -24.60
C GLU A 260 1.80 -15.65 -23.84
N GLY A 261 2.05 -15.47 -22.54
CA GLY A 261 2.72 -16.45 -21.67
C GLY A 261 4.26 -16.46 -21.73
N ALA A 262 4.89 -15.58 -22.51
CA ALA A 262 6.34 -15.52 -22.67
C ALA A 262 7.07 -14.73 -21.56
N TRP A 263 6.38 -13.81 -20.87
CA TRP A 263 6.92 -12.95 -19.80
C TRP A 263 8.30 -12.35 -20.12
N PRO A 264 8.47 -11.59 -21.23
CA PRO A 264 9.74 -10.93 -21.51
C PRO A 264 10.08 -9.90 -20.43
N LEU A 265 11.37 -9.84 -20.09
CA LEU A 265 11.92 -8.76 -19.27
C LEU A 265 11.75 -7.44 -20.04
N GLU A 266 11.01 -6.50 -19.46
CA GLU A 266 10.84 -5.15 -19.99
C GLU A 266 11.99 -4.27 -19.52
N GLN A 267 12.23 -4.22 -18.21
CA GLN A 267 13.26 -3.36 -17.64
C GLN A 267 13.77 -3.86 -16.29
N ARG A 268 15.06 -3.62 -16.04
CA ARG A 268 15.67 -3.67 -14.70
C ARG A 268 15.68 -2.27 -14.10
N LEU A 269 15.09 -2.12 -12.93
CA LEU A 269 15.02 -0.89 -12.14
C LEU A 269 16.15 -0.89 -11.10
N ALA A 270 16.85 0.22 -10.99
CA ALA A 270 17.87 0.46 -9.99
C ALA A 270 17.80 1.92 -9.54
N ALA A 271 18.04 2.17 -8.25
CA ALA A 271 18.16 3.53 -7.73
C ALA A 271 19.55 4.10 -8.03
N GLU A 272 19.59 5.34 -8.54
CA GLU A 272 20.86 6.00 -8.91
C GLU A 272 21.71 6.39 -7.70
N ASP A 273 21.06 6.61 -6.56
CA ASP A 273 21.67 6.98 -5.28
C ASP A 273 21.91 5.78 -4.35
N ALA A 274 21.71 4.55 -4.84
CA ALA A 274 21.82 3.35 -4.01
C ALA A 274 23.23 3.15 -3.44
N GLY A 275 23.30 3.03 -2.13
CA GLY A 275 24.45 2.64 -1.32
C GLY A 275 24.55 1.13 -1.08
N GLU A 276 25.68 0.75 -0.46
CA GLU A 276 25.91 -0.63 -0.04
C GLU A 276 24.88 -1.03 1.04
N GLN A 277 24.21 -2.15 0.83
CA GLN A 277 23.17 -2.72 1.71
C GLN A 277 21.86 -1.93 1.79
N ASP A 278 21.61 -1.01 0.86
CA ASP A 278 20.32 -0.30 0.74
C ASP A 278 19.13 -1.22 0.47
N ARG A 279 19.38 -2.40 -0.10
CA ARG A 279 18.38 -3.44 -0.40
C ARG A 279 17.24 -2.94 -1.28
N PHE A 280 17.55 -2.19 -2.34
CA PHE A 280 16.55 -1.83 -3.34
C PHE A 280 15.88 -3.09 -3.91
N GLY A 281 14.55 -3.15 -3.87
CA GLY A 281 13.80 -4.38 -4.18
C GLY A 281 13.44 -5.23 -2.95
N ALA A 282 13.67 -4.73 -1.73
CA ALA A 282 13.25 -5.39 -0.49
C ALA A 282 11.73 -5.64 -0.47
N SER A 283 10.95 -4.67 -0.96
CA SER A 283 9.53 -4.82 -1.25
C SER A 283 9.19 -4.19 -2.60
N VAL A 284 8.15 -4.71 -3.24
CA VAL A 284 7.67 -4.21 -4.53
C VAL A 284 6.15 -4.21 -4.56
N ALA A 285 5.57 -3.19 -5.18
CA ALA A 285 4.15 -3.12 -5.51
C ALA A 285 3.99 -2.57 -6.93
N ILE A 286 2.94 -2.99 -7.64
CA ILE A 286 2.63 -2.52 -8.99
C ILE A 286 1.12 -2.35 -9.17
N ALA A 287 0.72 -1.22 -9.76
CA ALA A 287 -0.66 -0.92 -10.11
C ALA A 287 -0.68 -0.13 -11.42
N GLY A 288 -1.17 -0.76 -12.50
CA GLY A 288 -1.11 -0.19 -13.84
C GLY A 288 0.31 0.23 -14.23
N ASP A 289 0.46 1.48 -14.67
CA ASP A 289 1.75 2.06 -15.07
C ASP A 289 2.56 2.64 -13.90
N THR A 290 2.28 2.24 -12.65
CA THR A 290 3.03 2.68 -11.47
C THR A 290 3.60 1.49 -10.72
N ALA A 291 4.88 1.59 -10.37
CA ALA A 291 5.56 0.68 -9.48
C ALA A 291 6.12 1.44 -8.27
N LEU A 292 6.14 0.77 -7.12
CA LEU A 292 6.73 1.27 -5.89
C LEU A 292 7.75 0.23 -5.41
N VAL A 293 8.99 0.65 -5.21
CA VAL A 293 10.10 -0.24 -4.84
C VAL A 293 10.75 0.25 -3.56
N GLY A 294 10.75 -0.60 -2.53
CA GLY A 294 11.39 -0.32 -1.25
C GLY A 294 12.91 -0.55 -1.27
N ALA A 295 13.64 0.32 -0.59
CA ALA A 295 15.06 0.20 -0.28
C ALA A 295 15.22 0.40 1.24
N SER A 296 14.93 -0.67 1.99
CA SER A 296 14.78 -0.58 3.45
C SER A 296 16.09 -0.24 4.18
N GLY A 297 17.25 -0.44 3.57
CA GLY A 297 18.55 -0.10 4.16
C GLY A 297 19.07 1.27 3.74
N HIS A 298 18.29 2.07 3.01
CA HIS A 298 18.81 3.32 2.46
C HIS A 298 19.13 4.35 3.56
N ASP A 299 20.32 4.97 3.46
CA ASP A 299 20.87 5.93 4.43
C ASP A 299 20.40 7.39 4.19
N ASP A 300 19.09 7.62 4.08
CA ASP A 300 18.55 8.99 3.92
C ASP A 300 18.03 9.59 5.23
N GLY A 301 18.63 10.71 5.63
CA GLY A 301 18.24 11.44 6.84
C GLY A 301 18.76 10.79 8.14
N ALA A 302 18.80 9.46 8.21
CA ALA A 302 19.47 8.67 9.23
C ALA A 302 20.00 7.35 8.65
N GLU A 303 20.92 6.69 9.38
CA GLU A 303 21.49 5.38 9.03
C GLU A 303 20.38 4.32 8.94
N ASP A 304 20.30 3.58 7.82
CA ASP A 304 19.28 2.56 7.53
C ASP A 304 17.83 3.06 7.78
N ALA A 305 17.57 4.35 7.56
CA ALA A 305 16.22 4.91 7.73
C ALA A 305 15.24 4.34 6.70
N GLY A 306 15.75 3.96 5.52
CA GLY A 306 15.02 3.40 4.42
C GLY A 306 14.36 4.43 3.50
N ALA A 307 14.07 4.01 2.27
CA ALA A 307 13.40 4.79 1.24
C ALA A 307 12.43 3.93 0.42
N ALA A 308 11.51 4.56 -0.31
CA ALA A 308 10.71 3.90 -1.34
C ALA A 308 10.69 4.74 -2.61
N TYR A 309 10.82 4.10 -3.77
CA TYR A 309 10.97 4.78 -5.07
C TYR A 309 9.74 4.53 -5.93
N VAL A 310 9.11 5.61 -6.38
CA VAL A 310 7.99 5.60 -7.31
C VAL A 310 8.54 5.62 -8.73
N TRP A 311 8.12 4.64 -9.52
CA TRP A 311 8.42 4.52 -10.94
C TRP A 311 7.13 4.61 -11.73
N SER A 312 7.19 5.27 -12.89
CA SER A 312 6.08 5.29 -13.84
C SER A 312 6.51 4.79 -15.21
N ARG A 313 5.64 4.02 -15.86
CA ARG A 313 5.81 3.61 -17.26
C ARG A 313 5.29 4.68 -18.20
N ALA A 314 6.14 5.11 -19.13
CA ALA A 314 5.74 5.86 -20.31
C ALA A 314 6.07 4.99 -21.54
N GLU A 315 5.03 4.61 -22.28
CA GLU A 315 5.11 3.64 -23.38
C GLU A 315 5.68 2.28 -22.91
N THR A 316 6.98 2.06 -23.05
CA THR A 316 7.68 0.82 -22.65
C THR A 316 8.91 1.09 -21.79
N THR A 317 8.96 2.26 -21.14
CA THR A 317 10.10 2.65 -20.31
C THR A 317 9.62 3.13 -18.96
N TRP A 318 10.16 2.49 -17.93
CA TRP A 318 9.99 2.87 -16.54
C TRP A 318 11.00 3.93 -16.15
N ALA A 319 10.52 5.05 -15.64
CA ALA A 319 11.36 6.13 -15.14
C ALA A 319 11.03 6.41 -13.67
N MET A 320 12.08 6.58 -12.84
CA MET A 320 11.91 7.00 -11.45
C MET A 320 11.35 8.42 -11.43
N GLN A 321 10.22 8.60 -10.77
CA GLN A 321 9.52 9.88 -10.65
C GLN A 321 9.82 10.56 -9.32
N GLN A 322 9.90 9.77 -8.26
CA GLN A 322 9.98 10.30 -6.90
C GLN A 322 10.63 9.31 -5.95
N LYS A 323 11.41 9.83 -5.00
CA LYS A 323 11.81 9.12 -3.79
C LYS A 323 10.93 9.56 -2.62
N LEU A 324 10.31 8.60 -1.94
CA LEU A 324 9.51 8.76 -0.75
C LEU A 324 10.35 8.43 0.49
N LEU A 325 10.20 9.25 1.52
CA LEU A 325 10.90 9.11 2.79
C LEU A 325 9.89 9.18 3.94
N ALA A 326 10.23 8.57 5.07
CA ALA A 326 9.52 8.82 6.31
C ALA A 326 9.61 10.32 6.67
N ALA A 327 8.53 10.89 7.20
CA ALA A 327 8.51 12.29 7.61
C ALA A 327 9.52 12.56 8.76
N GLU A 328 9.74 11.55 9.60
CA GLU A 328 10.67 11.54 10.72
C GLU A 328 11.57 10.30 10.55
N PRO A 329 12.66 10.38 9.76
CA PRO A 329 13.56 9.26 9.55
C PRO A 329 14.31 8.93 10.84
N GLU A 330 14.27 7.66 11.23
CA GLU A 330 14.95 7.14 12.42
C GLU A 330 16.06 6.18 12.01
N LYS A 331 17.09 6.10 12.85
CA LYS A 331 18.17 5.15 12.64
C LYS A 331 17.62 3.72 12.71
N TYR A 332 17.93 2.90 11.70
CA TYR A 332 17.37 1.56 11.47
C TYR A 332 15.85 1.54 11.17
N GLY A 333 15.24 2.69 10.84
CA GLY A 333 13.81 2.82 10.62
C GLY A 333 13.24 1.86 9.58
N SER A 334 14.01 1.47 8.56
CA SER A 334 13.58 0.51 7.54
C SER A 334 12.31 0.91 6.77
N PHE A 335 12.10 2.20 6.51
CA PHE A 335 11.04 2.66 5.62
C PHE A 335 11.17 2.02 4.24
N GLY A 336 10.05 1.54 3.69
CA GLY A 336 10.07 0.76 2.45
C GLY A 336 10.25 -0.74 2.67
N MET A 337 10.27 -1.23 3.92
CA MET A 337 10.26 -2.67 4.20
C MET A 337 9.00 -3.37 3.67
N ALA A 338 7.85 -2.68 3.71
CA ALA A 338 6.60 -3.15 3.13
C ALA A 338 5.96 -2.04 2.30
N THR A 339 5.46 -2.39 1.11
CA THR A 339 4.87 -1.44 0.15
C THR A 339 3.58 -2.01 -0.43
N ALA A 340 2.57 -1.16 -0.61
CA ALA A 340 1.32 -1.50 -1.31
C ALA A 340 0.84 -0.31 -2.16
N LEU A 341 0.15 -0.60 -3.27
CA LEU A 341 -0.44 0.38 -4.18
C LEU A 341 -1.91 0.05 -4.44
N ALA A 342 -2.77 1.06 -4.45
CA ALA A 342 -4.17 0.93 -4.88
C ALA A 342 -4.66 2.25 -5.50
N GLY A 343 -4.83 2.25 -6.83
CA GLY A 343 -5.19 3.47 -7.56
C GLY A 343 -4.17 4.59 -7.30
N GLU A 344 -4.66 5.72 -6.78
CA GLU A 344 -3.84 6.90 -6.46
C GLU A 344 -3.15 6.83 -5.09
N LEU A 345 -3.25 5.71 -4.38
CA LEU A 345 -2.73 5.54 -3.04
C LEU A 345 -1.46 4.68 -3.02
N ALA A 346 -0.53 5.05 -2.16
CA ALA A 346 0.62 4.24 -1.80
C ALA A 346 0.71 4.12 -0.28
N LEU A 347 0.99 2.93 0.23
CA LEU A 347 1.17 2.67 1.65
C LEU A 347 2.56 2.09 1.86
N VAL A 348 3.33 2.69 2.77
CA VAL A 348 4.71 2.30 3.06
C VAL A 348 4.91 2.11 4.55
N GLY A 349 5.38 0.93 4.94
CA GLY A 349 5.64 0.57 6.33
C GLY A 349 7.09 0.81 6.78
N THR A 350 7.25 1.00 8.09
CA THR A 350 8.53 1.08 8.83
C THR A 350 8.27 0.53 10.24
N TYR A 351 9.02 -0.48 10.66
CA TYR A 351 8.71 -1.22 11.90
C TYR A 351 9.47 -0.70 13.13
N LEU A 352 10.45 0.18 12.97
CA LEU A 352 11.22 0.74 14.10
C LEU A 352 10.87 2.18 14.46
N SER A 353 10.28 2.95 13.54
CA SER A 353 9.94 4.36 13.82
C SER A 353 8.61 4.50 14.54
N GLY A 354 8.61 5.24 15.66
CA GLY A 354 7.43 5.43 16.51
C GLY A 354 7.59 6.66 17.40
N PRO A 355 6.55 7.51 17.56
CA PRO A 355 6.70 8.82 18.19
C PRO A 355 7.07 8.76 19.69
N ASP A 356 6.80 7.64 20.36
CA ASP A 356 6.87 7.54 21.82
C ASP A 356 7.77 6.40 22.35
N VAL A 357 7.97 5.33 21.57
CA VAL A 357 8.86 4.20 21.90
C VAL A 357 9.47 3.60 20.62
N SER A 358 10.73 3.15 20.72
CA SER A 358 11.40 2.39 19.67
C SER A 358 10.54 1.18 19.29
N GLY A 359 10.50 0.76 18.03
CA GLY A 359 9.86 -0.51 17.66
C GLY A 359 8.32 -0.55 17.68
N ALA A 360 7.63 0.53 18.07
CA ALA A 360 6.17 0.64 17.91
C ALA A 360 5.76 0.59 16.44
N GLY A 361 6.59 1.13 15.56
CA GLY A 361 6.38 1.10 14.12
C GLY A 361 5.33 2.11 13.63
N THR A 362 5.34 2.35 12.33
CA THR A 362 4.52 3.34 11.63
C THR A 362 4.24 2.89 10.19
N ALA A 363 3.08 3.26 9.65
CA ALA A 363 2.84 3.22 8.20
C ALA A 363 2.47 4.59 7.67
N TYR A 364 2.96 4.94 6.49
CA TYR A 364 2.71 6.23 5.84
C TYR A 364 1.84 6.01 4.62
N LEU A 365 0.67 6.63 4.63
CA LEU A 365 -0.21 6.69 3.48
C LEU A 365 0.12 7.94 2.67
N PHE A 366 0.41 7.71 1.39
CA PHE A 366 0.63 8.75 0.39
C PHE A 366 -0.51 8.78 -0.60
N VAL A 367 -0.85 9.98 -1.06
CA VAL A 367 -1.88 10.24 -2.06
C VAL A 367 -1.22 10.89 -3.27
N ARG A 368 -1.50 10.40 -4.46
CA ARG A 368 -1.01 11.01 -5.70
C ARG A 368 -1.78 12.31 -5.97
N GLU A 369 -1.01 13.36 -6.19
CA GLU A 369 -1.44 14.65 -6.71
C GLU A 369 -0.80 14.92 -8.08
N SER A 370 -1.05 16.10 -8.67
CA SER A 370 -0.55 16.43 -10.02
C SER A 370 0.97 16.42 -10.15
N GLU A 371 1.69 16.70 -9.06
CA GLU A 371 3.16 16.79 -9.03
C GLU A 371 3.83 15.54 -8.42
N GLY A 372 3.06 14.48 -8.13
CA GLY A 372 3.55 13.24 -7.50
C GLY A 372 2.82 12.89 -6.21
N TYR A 373 3.37 11.95 -5.45
CA TYR A 373 2.81 11.54 -4.17
C TYR A 373 3.16 12.53 -3.06
N VAL A 374 2.16 12.91 -2.27
CA VAL A 374 2.33 13.67 -1.04
C VAL A 374 1.95 12.81 0.15
N VAL A 375 2.54 13.07 1.32
CA VAL A 375 2.12 12.40 2.56
C VAL A 375 0.68 12.81 2.85
N GLY A 376 -0.24 11.85 2.78
CA GLY A 376 -1.63 12.04 3.17
C GLY A 376 -1.79 11.91 4.69
N GLN A 377 -1.32 10.79 5.26
CA GLN A 377 -1.48 10.53 6.68
C GLN A 377 -0.41 9.57 7.23
N ARG A 378 -0.05 9.77 8.50
CA ARG A 378 0.69 8.79 9.30
C ARG A 378 -0.30 7.90 10.04
N LEU A 379 -0.20 6.58 9.84
CA LEU A 379 -1.02 5.57 10.49
C LEU A 379 -0.24 4.97 11.65
N LEU A 380 -0.89 4.84 12.80
CA LEU A 380 -0.33 4.33 14.04
C LEU A 380 -1.29 3.31 14.65
N ALA A 381 -0.75 2.28 15.31
CA ALA A 381 -1.54 1.40 16.16
C ALA A 381 -2.23 2.19 17.28
N SER A 382 -3.45 1.79 17.65
CA SER A 382 -4.21 2.42 18.74
C SER A 382 -3.55 2.28 20.12
N ASP A 383 -2.72 1.26 20.25
CA ASP A 383 -2.11 0.74 21.47
C ASP A 383 -0.66 0.32 21.23
N GLY A 384 0.00 0.93 20.23
CA GLY A 384 1.38 0.61 19.86
C GLY A 384 2.36 0.71 21.03
N ALA A 385 3.17 -0.32 21.19
CA ALA A 385 4.17 -0.51 22.23
C ALA A 385 5.54 -0.91 21.64
N ASP A 386 6.56 -0.94 22.48
CA ASP A 386 7.93 -1.32 22.06
C ASP A 386 7.92 -2.74 21.50
N ALA A 387 8.63 -2.92 20.38
CA ALA A 387 8.73 -4.18 19.63
C ALA A 387 7.41 -4.76 19.05
N ASP A 388 6.33 -3.98 18.94
CA ASP A 388 5.11 -4.43 18.24
C ASP A 388 5.32 -4.56 16.71
N PHE A 389 6.28 -3.82 16.17
CA PHE A 389 6.68 -3.83 14.76
C PHE A 389 5.53 -3.48 13.79
N PHE A 390 4.67 -2.53 14.16
CA PHE A 390 3.61 -2.04 13.27
C PHE A 390 4.19 -1.53 11.94
N GLY A 391 3.59 -1.91 10.82
CA GLY A 391 4.11 -1.56 9.50
C GLY A 391 5.03 -2.61 8.89
N SER A 392 5.25 -3.74 9.56
CA SER A 392 6.00 -4.88 9.00
C SER A 392 5.31 -5.51 7.78
N ALA A 393 3.98 -5.45 7.72
CA ALA A 393 3.19 -5.83 6.56
C ALA A 393 2.12 -4.77 6.30
N VAL A 394 1.86 -4.50 5.02
CA VAL A 394 0.82 -3.56 4.60
C VAL A 394 -0.01 -4.16 3.47
N ALA A 395 -1.31 -3.93 3.49
CA ALA A 395 -2.21 -4.24 2.38
C ALA A 395 -3.15 -3.06 2.16
N LEU A 396 -3.51 -2.79 0.91
CA LEU A 396 -4.23 -1.57 0.54
C LEU A 396 -5.27 -1.86 -0.54
N SER A 397 -6.50 -1.40 -0.29
CA SER A 397 -7.54 -1.17 -1.29
C SER A 397 -7.76 0.35 -1.43
N VAL A 398 -8.68 0.74 -2.31
CA VAL A 398 -9.01 2.16 -2.52
C VAL A 398 -9.63 2.85 -1.30
N ASP A 399 -10.18 2.08 -0.35
CA ASP A 399 -10.95 2.58 0.79
C ASP A 399 -10.54 1.95 2.13
N MET A 400 -9.65 0.94 2.11
CA MET A 400 -9.19 0.21 3.29
C MET A 400 -7.68 -0.02 3.26
N ALA A 401 -7.05 0.13 4.42
CA ALA A 401 -5.66 -0.22 4.66
C ALA A 401 -5.60 -1.20 5.83
N LEU A 402 -4.77 -2.22 5.69
CA LEU A 402 -4.39 -3.14 6.75
C LEU A 402 -2.93 -2.93 7.07
N VAL A 403 -2.59 -2.84 8.35
CA VAL A 403 -1.22 -2.71 8.81
C VAL A 403 -0.96 -3.74 9.91
N GLY A 404 0.03 -4.61 9.67
CA GLY A 404 0.41 -5.66 10.60
C GLY A 404 1.40 -5.19 11.66
N ALA A 405 1.23 -5.72 12.87
CA ALA A 405 2.11 -5.58 14.02
C ALA A 405 2.36 -6.97 14.62
N PRO A 406 3.28 -7.76 14.03
CA PRO A 406 3.48 -9.15 14.43
C PRO A 406 4.03 -9.33 15.85
N GLY A 407 4.71 -8.32 16.40
CA GLY A 407 5.22 -8.36 17.77
C GLY A 407 4.20 -7.91 18.82
N ASP A 408 2.99 -7.52 18.42
CA ASP A 408 1.97 -7.02 19.33
C ASP A 408 1.58 -8.06 20.40
N ASP A 409 1.76 -7.68 21.66
CA ASP A 409 1.26 -8.42 22.81
C ASP A 409 -0.25 -8.18 22.96
N ASN A 410 -1.05 -9.24 22.89
CA ASN A 410 -2.51 -9.13 22.99
C ASN A 410 -3.14 -10.16 23.93
N ASP A 411 -4.47 -10.33 23.86
CA ASP A 411 -5.23 -11.25 24.70
C ASP A 411 -4.88 -12.73 24.46
N LYS A 412 -4.09 -13.04 23.43
CA LYS A 412 -3.55 -14.38 23.13
C LYS A 412 -2.14 -14.62 23.68
N GLY A 413 -1.48 -13.59 24.19
CA GLY A 413 -0.17 -13.66 24.84
C GLY A 413 0.89 -12.77 24.18
N GLU A 414 2.13 -12.95 24.62
CA GLU A 414 3.29 -12.21 24.14
C GLU A 414 3.56 -12.50 22.65
N ASN A 415 3.89 -11.49 21.84
CA ASN A 415 4.16 -11.59 20.40
C ASN A 415 3.10 -12.42 19.64
N ALA A 416 1.86 -12.41 20.11
CA ALA A 416 0.77 -13.10 19.42
C ALA A 416 0.48 -12.43 18.08
N GLY A 417 0.68 -11.12 18.00
CA GLY A 417 0.57 -10.31 16.81
C GLY A 417 -0.86 -9.85 16.53
N SER A 418 -0.99 -8.71 15.85
CA SER A 418 -2.25 -8.06 15.52
C SER A 418 -2.23 -7.40 14.13
N VAL A 419 -3.41 -7.15 13.57
CA VAL A 419 -3.57 -6.30 12.37
C VAL A 419 -4.53 -5.16 12.66
N TYR A 420 -4.16 -3.96 12.23
CA TYR A 420 -4.96 -2.76 12.41
C TYR A 420 -5.57 -2.33 11.09
N THR A 421 -6.84 -1.94 11.12
CA THR A 421 -7.57 -1.47 9.95
C THR A 421 -7.67 0.04 9.93
N PHE A 422 -7.63 0.65 8.76
CA PHE A 422 -7.90 2.07 8.55
C PHE A 422 -8.83 2.21 7.36
N GLY A 423 -9.89 3.00 7.50
CA GLY A 423 -10.89 3.21 6.45
C GLY A 423 -10.90 4.66 5.98
N ALA A 424 -11.06 4.87 4.69
CA ALA A 424 -11.27 6.19 4.10
C ALA A 424 -12.67 6.70 4.47
N LEU A 425 -12.74 7.84 5.16
CA LEU A 425 -14.00 8.54 5.33
C LEU A 425 -14.24 9.39 4.08
N VAL A 426 -15.19 9.01 3.23
CA VAL A 426 -15.73 9.96 2.26
C VAL A 426 -16.55 10.95 3.09
N ALA A 427 -16.04 12.17 3.26
CA ALA A 427 -16.81 13.24 3.88
C ALA A 427 -18.11 13.38 3.10
N ALA A 428 -19.21 12.89 3.69
CA ALA A 428 -20.53 13.02 3.10
C ALA A 428 -20.76 14.52 2.95
N GLY A 429 -20.74 15.01 1.71
CA GLY A 429 -21.20 16.35 1.40
C GLY A 429 -22.54 16.51 2.07
N THR A 430 -22.67 17.51 2.93
CA THR A 430 -23.91 17.83 3.63
C THR A 430 -24.94 18.28 2.59
N GLY A 431 -25.58 17.29 1.94
CA GLY A 431 -26.80 17.48 1.18
C GLY A 431 -27.82 18.07 2.13
N GLY A 432 -28.19 19.32 1.88
CA GLY A 432 -29.04 20.11 2.75
C GLY A 432 -30.29 19.36 3.15
N ALA A 433 -30.52 19.29 4.46
CA ALA A 433 -31.80 18.92 5.03
C ALA A 433 -32.87 19.93 4.56
N GLY A 434 -33.67 19.52 3.59
CA GLY A 434 -34.98 20.08 3.29
C GLY A 434 -36.04 19.08 3.69
N GLY A 435 -36.39 19.04 4.97
CA GLY A 435 -37.54 18.26 5.43
C GLY A 435 -38.84 18.90 4.99
N LEU A 436 -39.78 18.09 4.51
CA LEU A 436 -41.22 18.30 4.69
C LEU A 436 -41.91 16.95 4.85
N ASP A 437 -42.82 16.95 5.82
CA ASP A 437 -43.58 15.83 6.37
C ASP A 437 -44.57 15.19 5.38
N GLY A 438 -44.96 13.93 5.64
CA GLY A 438 -46.18 13.37 5.04
C GLY A 438 -46.33 11.85 5.12
N ALA A 439 -47.07 11.38 6.12
CA ALA A 439 -47.35 9.98 6.43
C ALA A 439 -48.12 9.16 5.36
N GLY A 440 -47.96 7.83 5.40
CA GLY A 440 -49.09 6.91 5.27
C GLY A 440 -48.93 5.65 4.39
N GLY A 441 -48.86 4.48 5.04
CA GLY A 441 -49.68 3.31 4.69
C GLY A 441 -49.16 2.27 3.67
N GLY A 442 -48.69 1.12 4.20
CA GLY A 442 -49.05 -0.28 3.85
C GLY A 442 -49.03 -0.84 2.40
N PRO A 443 -48.74 -2.14 2.21
CA PRO A 443 -48.30 -2.72 0.93
C PRO A 443 -49.40 -3.43 0.14
N ALA A 444 -49.25 -3.51 -1.21
CA ALA A 444 -49.65 -4.66 -2.05
C ALA A 444 -49.50 -4.37 -3.56
N GLY A 445 -49.14 -5.39 -4.33
CA GLY A 445 -49.81 -5.65 -5.61
C GLY A 445 -48.98 -5.50 -6.88
N ALA A 446 -48.64 -6.64 -7.46
CA ALA A 446 -48.11 -6.83 -8.80
C ALA A 446 -49.03 -6.34 -9.93
N GLY A 447 -48.46 -6.07 -11.11
CA GLY A 447 -49.15 -6.31 -12.37
C GLY A 447 -48.98 -5.25 -13.47
N ALA A 448 -48.30 -5.69 -14.55
CA ALA A 448 -48.55 -5.36 -15.96
C ALA A 448 -48.19 -3.97 -16.53
N ASN A 449 -47.17 -3.97 -17.38
CA ASN A 449 -47.10 -3.20 -18.64
C ASN A 449 -48.15 -3.75 -19.64
N PRO A 450 -48.61 -3.04 -20.72
CA PRO A 450 -47.74 -2.23 -21.61
C PRO A 450 -48.35 -1.00 -22.36
N ALA A 451 -47.45 -0.26 -23.03
CA ALA A 451 -47.55 0.40 -24.35
C ALA A 451 -48.14 1.83 -24.53
N THR A 452 -47.19 2.72 -24.92
CA THR A 452 -47.17 3.69 -26.06
C THR A 452 -47.95 5.03 -26.09
N ILE A 453 -47.14 6.10 -26.16
CA ILE A 453 -47.16 7.31 -27.03
C ILE A 453 -48.25 8.38 -26.84
N GLY A 454 -47.82 9.63 -26.58
CA GLY A 454 -48.51 10.85 -27.04
C GLY A 454 -48.45 12.09 -26.14
N ASP A 455 -47.44 12.93 -26.41
CA ASP A 455 -47.46 14.40 -26.48
C ASP A 455 -47.60 15.36 -25.26
N GLU A 456 -46.69 16.35 -25.32
CA GLU A 456 -46.60 17.72 -24.81
C GLU A 456 -46.99 18.09 -23.36
N GLY A 457 -45.98 18.57 -22.62
CA GLY A 457 -46.15 19.28 -21.34
C GLY A 457 -44.84 19.87 -20.82
N VAL A 458 -44.54 21.09 -21.25
CA VAL A 458 -43.39 21.94 -20.90
C VAL A 458 -43.06 21.95 -19.40
N GLN A 459 -41.80 21.67 -19.03
CA GLN A 459 -41.19 22.17 -17.80
C GLN A 459 -39.86 22.87 -18.10
N MET A 460 -39.75 24.08 -17.57
CA MET A 460 -38.63 25.00 -17.73
C MET A 460 -37.46 24.54 -16.85
N THR A 461 -36.39 24.03 -17.46
CA THR A 461 -35.07 23.93 -16.83
C THR A 461 -34.20 25.08 -17.33
N GLY A 462 -33.78 25.94 -16.41
CA GLY A 462 -32.78 26.97 -16.69
C GLY A 462 -31.41 26.32 -16.84
N GLY A 463 -31.05 25.96 -18.06
CA GLY A 463 -29.69 25.55 -18.43
C GLY A 463 -28.92 26.74 -19.01
N CYS A 464 -27.75 27.05 -18.47
CA CYS A 464 -26.75 27.85 -19.18
C CYS A 464 -26.17 26.98 -20.31
N ALA A 465 -26.51 27.29 -21.55
CA ALA A 465 -25.87 26.70 -22.73
C ALA A 465 -24.77 27.63 -23.24
N CYS A 466 -23.53 27.13 -23.31
CA CYS A 466 -22.45 27.78 -24.05
C CYS A 466 -22.53 27.35 -25.52
N SER A 467 -22.81 28.30 -26.42
CA SER A 467 -22.80 28.05 -27.87
C SER A 467 -21.40 28.29 -28.45
N ALA A 468 -20.87 27.33 -29.20
CA ALA A 468 -19.67 27.51 -30.02
C ALA A 468 -19.94 28.51 -31.16
N ALA A 469 -19.15 29.58 -31.25
CA ALA A 469 -19.16 30.50 -32.38
C ALA A 469 -18.16 30.02 -33.44
N GLY A 470 -18.64 29.84 -34.67
CA GLY A 470 -17.85 29.33 -35.80
C GLY A 470 -16.80 30.32 -36.34
N GLU A 471 -15.78 29.74 -36.96
CA GLU A 471 -14.70 30.40 -37.69
C GLU A 471 -15.19 31.33 -38.80
N ARG A 472 -14.58 32.52 -38.92
CA ARG A 472 -14.15 33.13 -40.20
C ARG A 472 -12.97 34.11 -40.01
N ASP A 473 -11.93 33.88 -40.80
CA ASP A 473 -10.97 34.78 -41.46
C ASP A 473 -10.36 36.00 -40.72
N GLY A 474 -9.04 35.89 -40.47
CA GLY A 474 -8.00 36.83 -40.94
C GLY A 474 -7.88 38.22 -40.30
N ALA A 475 -6.81 38.43 -39.51
CA ALA A 475 -5.86 39.55 -39.64
C ALA A 475 -4.86 39.59 -38.46
N GLU A 476 -3.61 39.95 -38.77
CA GLU A 476 -2.52 40.19 -37.82
C GLU A 476 -2.84 41.30 -36.80
N GLY A 477 -2.32 41.17 -35.59
CA GLY A 477 -2.32 42.23 -34.58
C GLY A 477 -1.64 41.85 -33.28
N THR A 478 -0.38 42.24 -33.13
CA THR A 478 0.32 42.25 -31.84
C THR A 478 -0.24 43.37 -30.97
N PHE A 479 -0.71 43.08 -29.75
CA PHE A 479 -0.81 44.08 -28.67
C PHE A 479 -0.55 43.46 -27.30
N VAL A 480 0.42 44.05 -26.60
CA VAL A 480 0.71 43.92 -25.18
C VAL A 480 -0.09 44.99 -24.43
N THR A 481 -0.73 44.66 -23.30
CA THR A 481 -1.07 45.58 -22.17
C THR A 481 -1.46 44.70 -20.97
N VAL A 482 -0.60 44.45 -19.97
CA VAL A 482 -0.43 45.19 -18.69
C VAL A 482 -1.73 45.65 -18.04
N MET A 483 -2.20 44.92 -17.02
CA MET A 483 -3.03 45.49 -15.96
C MET A 483 -2.19 45.56 -14.68
N ALA A 484 -1.91 46.80 -14.27
CA ALA A 484 -1.33 47.14 -12.99
C ALA A 484 -2.40 47.03 -11.89
N LEU A 485 -2.06 46.41 -10.75
CA LEU A 485 -2.71 46.74 -9.49
C LEU A 485 -1.71 47.55 -8.65
N GLY A 486 -1.96 48.84 -8.58
CA GLY A 486 -1.43 49.69 -7.52
C GLY A 486 -2.41 49.71 -6.35
N MET A 487 -1.96 49.33 -5.16
CA MET A 487 -2.30 50.06 -3.94
C MET A 487 -1.13 49.95 -2.95
N ALA A 488 -0.76 51.12 -2.43
CA ALA A 488 0.42 51.40 -1.64
C ALA A 488 0.14 51.28 -0.13
N PHE A 489 1.07 50.57 0.54
CA PHE A 489 1.73 50.87 1.82
C PHE A 489 0.91 51.25 3.08
N VAL A 490 1.15 50.47 4.14
CA VAL A 490 1.69 51.01 5.41
C VAL A 490 2.87 50.17 5.86
N VAL A 491 4.08 50.74 5.76
CA VAL A 491 5.31 50.23 6.38
C VAL A 491 5.38 50.73 7.81
N GLY A 492 5.31 49.82 8.77
CA GLY A 492 5.74 50.05 10.14
C GLY A 492 7.23 49.72 10.29
N ARG A 493 8.10 50.73 10.17
CA ARG A 493 9.51 50.61 10.59
C ARG A 493 9.60 50.55 12.11
N ARG A 494 10.23 49.51 12.66
CA ARG A 494 11.05 49.65 13.87
C ARG A 494 12.49 49.27 13.55
N ARG A 495 13.38 50.18 13.93
CA ARG A 495 14.83 50.11 13.78
C ARG A 495 15.43 50.25 15.18
N LEU A 496 16.63 49.69 15.33
CA LEU A 496 17.64 49.91 16.37
C LEU A 496 17.49 49.02 17.63
N ASN A 497 18.52 48.36 18.16
CA ASN A 497 19.96 48.64 18.10
C ASN A 497 20.82 47.37 18.26
N ALA A 498 21.95 47.33 17.58
CA ALA A 498 23.14 46.60 17.99
C ALA A 498 24.05 47.53 18.80
N LYS A 499 24.59 47.06 19.93
CA LYS A 499 25.85 47.58 20.50
C LYS A 499 26.47 46.59 21.50
N ASP A 500 27.63 46.06 21.09
CA ASP A 500 28.83 45.70 21.84
C ASP A 500 28.71 45.07 23.24
N ARG A 501 29.39 43.93 23.43
CA ARG A 501 30.78 43.91 23.99
C ARG A 501 31.37 42.50 24.10
N ARG A 502 32.53 42.33 23.43
CA ARG A 502 33.82 41.74 23.85
C ARG A 502 33.85 40.29 24.39
N GLY A 503 34.71 39.47 23.75
CA GLY A 503 35.30 38.24 24.30
C GLY A 503 36.24 38.51 25.49
N PRO A 504 36.95 37.49 26.01
CA PRO A 504 38.04 36.89 25.24
C PRO A 504 38.22 35.35 25.37
N SER A 505 39.13 34.89 24.50
CA SER A 505 39.83 33.60 24.41
C SER A 505 40.40 33.03 25.72
N SER A 506 40.47 31.69 25.80
CA SER A 506 41.70 30.90 26.08
C SER A 506 41.32 29.41 26.17
N ASP A 507 41.85 28.48 25.36
CA ASP A 507 43.20 27.87 25.38
C ASP A 507 43.25 26.54 26.17
N ARG A 508 43.81 25.48 25.53
CA ARG A 508 44.36 24.20 26.10
C ARG A 508 43.42 23.24 26.86
N ALA A 509 43.58 21.92 26.92
CA ALA A 509 44.59 20.91 26.55
C ALA A 509 43.84 19.55 26.45
N ALA A 510 44.07 18.69 25.46
CA ALA A 510 45.05 17.59 25.47
C ALA A 510 45.17 16.78 26.79
N ARG A 511 44.82 15.48 26.65
CA ARG A 511 45.47 14.25 27.18
C ARG A 511 44.75 13.39 28.25
N PRO A 512 45.06 12.08 28.29
CA PRO A 512 44.10 10.97 28.42
C PRO A 512 44.20 10.21 29.75
N GLY A 513 43.30 9.24 29.92
CA GLY A 513 43.39 8.12 30.86
C GLY A 513 42.70 6.92 30.26
#